data_AF-A0A6M5J3Y6-F1
#
_entry.id   AF-A0A6M5J3Y6-F1
#
_cell.length_a   1.000
_cell.length_b   1.000
_cell.length_c   1.000
_cell.angle_alpha   90.00
_cell.angle_beta   90.00
_cell.angle_gamma   90.00
#
_symmetry.space_group_name_H-M   'P 1'
#
loop_
_entity.id
_entity.type
_entity.pdbx_description
1 polymer ?
#
loop_
_entity_poly.entity_id
_entity_poly.type
_entity_poly.pdbx_seq_one_letter_code
_entity_poly.pdbx_strand_id
1 'polypeptide(L)'
;MSIQNNVTPFADETRLLRRARGAFVKSMIDQEERSARFVAIRIGLNPTSMGERLKGQSPFLADELEHIARVLRIDPVKFYGDYIAVTATGNPADDAKVQQKD
;
A
#
# COMPACT_ATOMS: atom_id res chain seq x y z
N MET A 1 31.09 -27.14 1.52
CA MET A 1 31.24 -25.68 1.48
C MET A 1 29.86 -25.08 1.32
N SER A 2 29.25 -24.61 2.41
CA SER A 2 27.88 -24.05 2.40
C SER A 2 27.96 -22.55 2.24
N ILE A 3 27.42 -22.03 1.13
CA ILE A 3 27.33 -20.59 0.89
C ILE A 3 26.23 -20.05 1.80
N GLN A 4 26.61 -19.32 2.85
CA GLN A 4 25.69 -18.53 3.64
C GLN A 4 25.19 -17.38 2.76
N ASN A 5 23.95 -17.50 2.26
CA ASN A 5 23.27 -16.41 1.58
C ASN A 5 23.06 -15.27 2.58
N ASN A 6 23.91 -14.25 2.49
CA ASN A 6 23.86 -13.04 3.29
C ASN A 6 22.68 -12.18 2.79
N VAL A 7 21.47 -12.46 3.26
CA VAL A 7 20.29 -11.64 2.97
C VAL A 7 20.44 -10.32 3.73
N THR A 8 20.69 -9.24 3.01
CA THR A 8 20.89 -7.91 3.58
C THR A 8 19.62 -7.44 4.31
N PRO A 9 19.64 -7.24 5.64
CA PRO A 9 18.43 -6.99 6.44
C PRO A 9 17.62 -5.75 6.00
N PHE A 10 18.29 -4.75 5.43
CA PHE A 10 17.67 -3.50 4.96
C PHE A 10 16.72 -3.67 3.76
N ALA A 11 16.96 -4.69 2.92
CA ALA A 11 16.13 -4.95 1.74
C ALA A 11 14.74 -5.47 2.14
N ASP A 12 14.67 -6.25 3.22
CA ASP A 12 13.42 -6.80 3.74
C ASP A 12 12.58 -5.73 4.42
N GLU A 13 13.18 -4.85 5.23
CA GLU A 13 12.45 -3.77 5.90
C GLU A 13 11.80 -2.79 4.90
N THR A 14 12.54 -2.39 3.87
CA THR A 14 12.02 -1.53 2.79
C THR A 14 10.85 -2.21 2.06
N ARG A 15 10.92 -3.53 1.86
CA ARG A 15 9.85 -4.31 1.23
C ARG A 15 8.61 -4.42 2.12
N LEU A 16 8.80 -4.59 3.43
CA LEU A 16 7.71 -4.62 4.41
C LEU A 16 7.00 -3.27 4.47
N LEU A 17 7.75 -2.17 4.53
CA LEU A 17 7.18 -0.81 4.52
C LEU A 17 6.36 -0.55 3.25
N ARG A 18 6.86 -0.94 2.07
CA ARG A 18 6.12 -0.78 0.81
C ARG A 18 4.84 -1.62 0.79
N ARG A 19 4.86 -2.84 1.34
CA ARG A 19 3.66 -3.68 1.48
C ARG A 19 2.63 -3.06 2.41
N ALA A 20 3.06 -2.56 3.57
CA ALA A 20 2.17 -1.90 4.52
C ALA A 20 1.50 -0.67 3.87
N ARG A 21 2.28 0.15 3.16
CA ARG A 21 1.78 1.30 2.40
C ARG A 21 0.84 0.90 1.26
N GLY A 22 1.14 -0.18 0.54
CA GLY A 22 0.25 -0.74 -0.46
C GLY A 22 -1.08 -1.21 0.12
N ALA A 23 -1.05 -1.84 1.29
CA ALA A 23 -2.24 -2.27 2.03
C ALA A 23 -3.08 -1.09 2.52
N PHE A 24 -2.45 -0.03 3.03
CA PHE A 24 -3.14 1.22 3.37
C PHE A 24 -3.87 1.81 2.16
N VAL A 25 -3.21 1.96 1.01
CA VAL A 25 -3.89 2.48 -0.19
C VAL A 25 -5.05 1.57 -0.59
N LYS A 26 -4.88 0.24 -0.49
CA LYS A 26 -5.96 -0.71 -0.77
C LYS A 26 -7.15 -0.51 0.16
N SER A 27 -6.93 -0.35 1.47
CA SER A 27 -8.01 -0.16 2.42
C SER A 27 -8.76 1.15 2.19
N MET A 28 -8.07 2.23 1.82
CA MET A 28 -8.73 3.50 1.50
C MET A 28 -9.59 3.39 0.22
N ILE A 29 -9.12 2.65 -0.79
CA ILE A 29 -9.90 2.37 -2.01
C ILE A 29 -11.17 1.57 -1.68
N ASP A 30 -11.04 0.58 -0.80
CA ASP A 30 -12.15 -0.31 -0.41
C ASP A 30 -13.19 0.39 0.47
N GLN A 31 -12.76 1.28 1.37
CA GLN A 31 -13.64 2.10 2.21
C GLN A 31 -14.56 3.00 1.39
N GLU A 32 -14.08 3.49 0.25
CA GLU A 32 -14.86 4.30 -0.70
C GLU A 32 -15.67 3.44 -1.72
N GLU A 33 -15.75 2.13 -1.48
CA GLU A 33 -16.45 1.16 -2.34
C GLU A 33 -15.98 1.22 -3.81
N ARG A 34 -14.70 1.54 -4.03
CA ARG A 34 -14.10 1.59 -5.37
C ARG A 34 -13.28 0.34 -5.65
N SER A 35 -13.09 0.04 -6.93
CA SER A 35 -12.12 -0.97 -7.34
C SER A 35 -10.77 -0.34 -7.65
N ALA A 36 -9.68 -1.05 -7.36
CA ALA A 36 -8.33 -0.61 -7.74
C ALA A 36 -8.20 -0.36 -9.25
N ARG A 37 -8.92 -1.15 -10.07
CA ARG A 37 -8.98 -0.95 -11.53
C ARG A 37 -9.64 0.37 -11.90
N PHE A 38 -10.75 0.73 -11.26
CA PHE A 38 -11.42 2.01 -11.48
C PHE A 38 -10.50 3.19 -11.14
N VAL A 39 -9.83 3.14 -9.99
CA VAL A 39 -8.90 4.19 -9.56
C VAL A 39 -7.72 4.30 -10.53
N ALA A 40 -7.13 3.17 -10.93
CA ALA A 40 -6.02 3.15 -11.89
C ALA A 40 -6.37 3.87 -13.20
N ILE A 41 -7.52 3.52 -13.80
CA ILE A 41 -8.00 4.14 -15.04
C ILE A 41 -8.20 5.66 -14.86
N ARG A 42 -8.75 6.09 -13.71
CA ARG A 42 -9.02 7.51 -13.45
C ARG A 42 -7.78 8.36 -13.25
N ILE A 43 -6.70 7.79 -12.74
CA ILE A 43 -5.42 8.50 -12.55
C ILE A 43 -4.46 8.31 -13.74
N GLY A 44 -4.88 7.62 -14.81
CA GLY A 44 -4.05 7.34 -15.98
C GLY A 44 -2.98 6.25 -15.76
N LEU A 45 -3.11 5.46 -14.70
CA LEU A 45 -2.18 4.36 -14.38
C LEU A 45 -2.68 3.04 -14.97
N ASN A 46 -1.76 2.22 -15.50
CA ASN A 46 -2.09 0.88 -15.94
C ASN A 46 -2.59 0.03 -14.75
N PRO A 47 -3.72 -0.72 -14.86
CA PRO A 47 -4.23 -1.57 -13.76
C PRO A 47 -3.21 -2.58 -13.22
N THR A 48 -2.32 -3.10 -14.06
CA THR A 48 -1.22 -3.99 -13.64
C THR A 48 -0.26 -3.24 -12.72
N SER A 49 0.15 -2.03 -13.11
CA SER A 49 1.06 -1.18 -12.34
C SER A 49 0.45 -0.71 -11.01
N MET A 50 -0.87 -0.50 -10.96
CA MET A 50 -1.60 -0.31 -9.69
C MET A 50 -1.48 -1.55 -8.81
N GLY A 51 -1.70 -2.74 -9.38
CA GLY A 51 -1.57 -4.01 -8.65
C GLY A 51 -0.17 -4.24 -8.07
N GLU A 52 0.89 -3.88 -8.81
CA GLU A 52 2.27 -3.97 -8.33
C GLU A 52 2.54 -3.04 -7.13
N ARG A 53 2.02 -1.80 -7.18
CA ARG A 53 2.15 -0.83 -6.08
C ARG A 53 1.42 -1.26 -4.83
N LEU A 54 0.19 -1.76 -5.00
CA LEU A 54 -0.61 -2.30 -3.89
C LEU A 54 0.05 -3.53 -3.24
N LYS A 55 0.82 -4.31 -4.00
CA LYS A 55 1.61 -5.44 -3.49
C LYS A 55 2.99 -5.03 -2.92
N GLY A 56 3.31 -3.74 -2.94
CA GLY A 56 4.61 -3.21 -2.50
C GLY A 56 5.80 -3.61 -3.37
N GLN A 57 5.55 -4.04 -4.63
CA GLN A 57 6.61 -4.37 -5.59
C GLN A 57 7.26 -3.09 -6.15
N SER A 58 6.47 -2.04 -6.32
CA SER A 58 6.90 -0.68 -6.65
C SER A 58 6.31 0.33 -5.66
N PRO A 59 7.00 1.44 -5.37
CA PRO A 59 6.44 2.51 -4.55
C PRO A 59 5.36 3.29 -5.32
N PHE A 60 4.45 3.93 -4.59
CA PHE A 60 3.61 4.98 -5.15
C PHE A 60 4.43 6.27 -5.28
N LEU A 61 4.24 6.98 -6.38
CA LEU A 61 4.78 8.32 -6.57
C LEU A 61 3.88 9.37 -5.91
N ALA A 62 4.42 10.56 -5.67
CA ALA A 62 3.68 11.62 -4.97
C ALA A 62 2.45 12.10 -5.75
N ASP A 63 2.58 12.27 -7.06
CA ASP A 63 1.50 12.64 -7.99
C ASP A 63 0.43 11.54 -8.07
N GLU A 64 0.82 10.27 -8.02
CA GLU A 64 -0.12 9.15 -7.96
C GLU A 64 -0.95 9.18 -6.67
N LEU A 65 -0.32 9.42 -5.51
CA LEU A 65 -1.01 9.52 -4.23
C LEU A 65 -1.99 10.70 -4.21
N GLU A 66 -1.58 11.85 -4.75
CA GLU A 66 -2.44 13.02 -4.89
C GLU A 66 -3.66 12.73 -5.77
N HIS A 67 -3.44 12.11 -6.94
CA HIS A 67 -4.53 11.74 -7.83
C HIS A 67 -5.47 10.69 -7.22
N ILE A 68 -4.94 9.70 -6.50
CA ILE A 68 -5.75 8.72 -5.77
C ILE A 68 -6.63 9.44 -4.74
N ALA A 69 -6.06 10.33 -3.91
CA ALA A 69 -6.81 11.07 -2.91
C ALA A 69 -7.97 11.87 -3.54
N ARG A 70 -7.71 12.55 -4.67
CA ARG A 70 -8.74 13.29 -5.42
C ARG A 70 -9.85 12.38 -5.95
N VAL A 71 -9.52 11.20 -6.50
CA VAL A 71 -10.52 10.22 -6.99
C VAL A 71 -11.37 9.69 -5.84
N LEU A 72 -10.75 9.48 -4.68
CA LEU A 72 -11.41 9.03 -3.45
C LEU A 72 -12.12 10.17 -2.68
N ARG A 73 -12.03 11.42 -3.17
CA ARG A 73 -12.61 12.62 -2.51
C ARG A 73 -12.08 12.85 -1.09
N ILE A 74 -10.84 12.46 -0.84
CA ILE A 74 -10.11 12.68 0.41
C ILE A 74 -9.18 13.88 0.20
N ASP A 75 -9.00 14.71 1.23
CA ASP A 75 -8.00 15.78 1.21
C ASP A 75 -6.60 15.19 0.93
N PRO A 76 -5.92 15.60 -0.16
CA PRO A 76 -4.60 15.07 -0.51
C PRO A 76 -3.54 15.27 0.58
N VAL A 77 -3.59 16.38 1.33
CA VAL A 77 -2.62 16.64 2.39
C VAL A 77 -2.79 15.63 3.53
N LYS A 78 -4.04 15.43 3.97
CA LYS A 78 -4.37 14.42 4.96
C LYS A 78 -3.99 13.01 4.48
N PHE A 79 -4.38 12.63 3.27
CA PHE A 79 -4.10 11.31 2.71
C PHE A 79 -2.60 11.02 2.66
N TYR A 80 -1.80 12.01 2.23
CA TYR A 80 -0.35 11.89 2.20
C TYR A 80 0.24 11.76 3.62
N GLY A 81 -0.27 12.54 4.58
CA GLY A 81 0.11 12.45 5.99
C GLY A 81 -0.14 11.06 6.59
N ASP A 82 -1.33 10.50 6.35
CA ASP A 82 -1.69 9.15 6.79
C ASP A 82 -0.79 8.09 6.11
N TYR A 83 -0.50 8.25 4.82
CA TYR A 83 0.37 7.34 4.05
C TYR A 83 1.82 7.31 4.58
N ILE A 84 2.41 8.47 4.89
CA ILE A 84 3.79 8.52 5.40
C ILE A 84 3.90 7.99 6.83
N ALA A 85 2.83 8.12 7.62
CA ALA A 85 2.73 7.61 8.98
C ALA A 85 2.64 6.08 9.04
N VAL A 86 2.35 5.40 7.93
CA VAL A 86 2.39 3.94 7.84
C VAL A 86 3.81 3.43 8.12
N THR A 87 3.96 2.63 9.17
CA THR A 87 5.19 1.94 9.55
C THR A 87 5.13 0.45 9.21
N ALA A 88 6.30 -0.19 9.05
CA ALA A 88 6.41 -1.62 8.73
C ALA A 88 5.92 -2.56 9.86
N THR A 89 5.58 -2.01 11.02
CA THR A 89 5.16 -2.74 12.23
C THR A 89 3.68 -3.13 12.24
N GLY A 90 2.87 -2.66 11.28
CA GLY A 90 1.46 -3.04 11.16
C GLY A 90 1.25 -4.10 10.08
N ASN A 91 0.98 -5.34 10.49
CA ASN A 91 0.42 -6.35 9.60
C ASN A 91 -1.11 -6.27 9.68
N PRO A 92 -1.83 -5.62 8.73
CA PRO A 92 -3.29 -5.56 8.77
C PRO A 92 -3.95 -6.95 8.58
N ALA A 93 -3.18 -7.98 8.23
CA ALA A 93 -3.67 -9.36 8.15
C ALA A 93 -3.71 -10.08 9.52
N ASP A 94 -3.04 -9.56 10.55
CA ASP A 94 -3.12 -10.14 11.90
C ASP A 94 -4.34 -9.61 12.69
N ASP A 95 -4.78 -8.37 12.44
CA ASP A 95 -5.98 -7.83 13.08
C ASP A 95 -7.28 -8.54 12.64
N ALA A 96 -7.30 -9.13 11.43
CA ALA A 96 -8.43 -9.93 10.94
C ALA A 96 -8.56 -11.30 11.62
N LYS A 97 -7.56 -11.75 12.40
CA LYS A 97 -7.58 -13.03 13.12
C LYS A 97 -7.88 -12.91 14.62
N VAL A 98 -7.95 -11.70 15.17
CA VAL A 98 -8.17 -11.49 16.61
C VAL A 98 -9.66 -11.36 16.98
N GLN A 99 -10.56 -11.15 16.01
CA GLN A 99 -12.02 -11.00 16.28
C GLN A 99 -12.87 -12.26 16.04
N GLN A 100 -12.26 -13.44 15.85
CA GLN A 100 -12.98 -14.73 15.82
C GLN A 100 -12.45 -15.67 16.90
N LYS A 101 -12.66 -15.28 18.16
CA LYS A 101 -12.69 -16.20 19.31
C LYS A 101 -13.71 -15.67 20.33
N ASP A 102 -14.98 -15.88 20.00
CA ASP A 102 -16.01 -16.20 20.98
C ASP A 102 -16.15 -17.73 21.02
#